data_AF-A0A2G8KDL6-F1
#
_entry.id   AF-A0A2G8KDL6-F1
#
_cell.length_a   1.000
_cell.length_b   1.000
_cell.length_c   1.000
_cell.angle_alpha   90.00
_cell.angle_beta   90.00
_cell.angle_gamma   90.00
#
_symmetry.space_group_name_H-M   'P 1'
#
loop_
_entity.id
_entity.type
_entity.pdbx_description
1 polymer ?
#
loop_
_entity_poly.entity_id
_entity_poly.type
_entity_poly.pdbx_seq_one_letter_code
_entity_poly.pdbx_strand_id
1 'polypeptide(L)'
;MCQKFGSKEKCRPCAPGLFADGNGMCRECARGGFYQDEIGSKNCKNCSNGNFVKDGGGFSALDCTTCPDGTDHSRHAGFRACFCKMNYSRIDRFGLCKLCLHEGLNCTNDFKSLLPGYYWNWSFTGMNVSLYSSFVTNLLTLNDSYNPSTTRYDLKIPRVFKCPRPKSCRNSYSYTPTGINGNCLKGYRGWLCSKCQKTFYSVLNYCAPCQQKWWIISEMIITMSAFLLITILVIWKNTKTRQKDKRLFVDKLSSRMKIFLGFYQVVGDLYESVNVVSWTGPLRYVGKLISFVSLNLLKMIIRPQCLNSHLLLDPIIRFKIAVIFPIGIIVVPANIYLICKVYLQCCKKTTNAGTMVKLDKIKSKLLTYVVLILFITYQPTCDAIFEIYPGACDTFVVDREGNITISLLRADYDVNCKSIAHYQTEAYIATVLYVIAYPLILLILLRKYCRKLTEKKIIKESNNDDCCSNSLSANEITPLFSGHQATCRTIPSCLKFLTENYKEQFWFWEILELGRKVGQTMLITLLGWEDALTKLFTIGTSVLFLSLHVKYSPMKIPFEQHLQLFSLIAIFLNILVAAVPVAVQYQATLSTLLILLDVGIVLAVAGMSYL
;
A
#
# COMPACT_ATOMS: atom_id res chain seq x y z
N MET A 1 34.81 -55.32 27.22
CA MET A 1 34.71 -54.64 28.51
C MET A 1 35.80 -55.13 29.43
N CYS A 2 36.71 -54.25 29.82
CA CYS A 2 37.81 -54.53 30.73
C CYS A 2 37.51 -53.96 32.11
N GLN A 3 37.73 -54.75 33.14
CA GLN A 3 37.59 -54.32 34.54
C GLN A 3 38.92 -54.55 35.26
N LYS A 4 39.37 -53.55 36.01
CA LYS A 4 40.55 -53.65 36.86
C LYS A 4 40.19 -54.34 38.17
N PHE A 5 40.91 -55.41 38.49
CA PHE A 5 40.88 -56.09 39.79
C PHE A 5 42.29 -56.05 40.38
N GLY A 6 42.56 -55.04 41.22
CA GLY A 6 43.90 -54.80 41.76
C GLY A 6 44.91 -54.44 40.65
N SER A 7 46.01 -55.19 40.54
CA SER A 7 47.05 -55.02 39.50
C SER A 7 46.78 -55.79 38.19
N LYS A 8 45.67 -56.55 38.10
CA LYS A 8 45.31 -57.34 36.91
C LYS A 8 44.08 -56.76 36.22
N GLU A 9 44.10 -56.74 34.89
CA GLU A 9 42.97 -56.33 34.05
C GLU A 9 42.32 -57.56 33.42
N LYS A 10 41.00 -57.73 33.62
CA LYS A 10 40.23 -58.82 33.01
C LYS A 10 39.28 -58.25 31.97
N CYS A 11 39.45 -58.68 30.72
CA CYS A 11 38.63 -58.23 29.59
C CYS A 11 37.68 -59.34 29.12
N ARG A 12 36.41 -58.97 28.89
CA ARG A 12 35.44 -59.77 28.13
C ARG A 12 35.24 -59.18 26.73
N PRO A 13 35.07 -59.99 25.68
CA PRO A 13 34.72 -59.46 24.35
C PRO A 13 33.35 -58.77 24.39
N CYS A 14 33.12 -57.81 23.49
CA CYS A 14 31.83 -57.18 23.34
C CYS A 14 30.84 -58.14 22.66
N ALA A 15 29.61 -58.19 23.15
CA ALA A 15 28.55 -59.00 22.56
C ALA A 15 28.09 -58.40 21.22
N PRO A 16 27.37 -59.17 20.37
CA PRO A 16 26.70 -58.64 19.19
C PRO A 16 25.82 -57.44 19.55
N GLY A 17 25.72 -56.47 18.64
CA GLY A 17 25.09 -55.16 18.87
C GLY A 17 26.03 -54.12 19.47
N LEU A 18 27.21 -54.53 19.94
CA LEU A 18 28.22 -53.65 20.52
C LEU A 18 29.58 -53.75 19.82
N PHE A 19 30.36 -52.68 19.92
CA PHE A 19 31.75 -52.62 19.47
C PHE A 19 32.68 -52.11 20.58
N ALA A 20 33.94 -52.51 20.53
CA ALA A 20 34.96 -52.06 21.48
C ALA A 20 35.48 -50.67 21.11
N ASP A 21 35.41 -49.71 22.05
CA ASP A 21 35.82 -48.31 21.81
C ASP A 21 37.35 -48.06 21.92
N GLY A 22 38.13 -49.13 22.08
CA GLY A 22 39.57 -49.07 22.28
C GLY A 22 40.03 -48.75 23.70
N ASN A 23 39.12 -48.26 24.57
CA ASN A 23 39.42 -47.88 25.96
C ASN A 23 38.92 -48.93 26.97
N GLY A 24 38.70 -50.16 26.51
CA GLY A 24 38.17 -51.24 27.33
C GLY A 24 36.66 -51.16 27.57
N MET A 25 35.91 -50.25 26.93
CA MET A 25 34.45 -50.18 27.01
C MET A 25 33.79 -50.77 25.76
N CYS A 26 32.57 -51.30 25.93
CA CYS A 26 31.73 -51.73 24.81
C CYS A 26 30.64 -50.67 24.61
N ARG A 27 30.49 -50.18 23.39
CA ARG A 27 29.45 -49.21 23.00
C ARG A 27 28.49 -49.86 22.04
N GLU A 28 27.21 -49.52 22.16
CA GLU A 28 26.19 -49.99 21.23
C GLU A 28 26.41 -49.41 19.83
N CYS A 29 26.02 -50.16 18.81
CA CYS A 29 25.95 -49.61 17.46
C CYS A 29 24.91 -48.49 17.40
N ALA A 30 25.32 -47.37 16.83
CA ALA A 30 24.48 -46.19 16.72
C ALA A 30 23.18 -46.49 15.97
N ARG A 31 22.10 -45.85 16.42
CA ARG A 31 20.82 -45.82 15.71
C ARG A 31 21.00 -45.31 14.27
N GLY A 32 20.31 -45.92 13.31
CA GLY A 32 20.46 -45.59 11.89
C GLY A 32 21.09 -46.73 11.10
N GLY A 33 22.09 -46.45 10.27
CA GLY A 33 22.62 -47.41 9.30
C GLY A 33 23.54 -48.51 9.83
N PHE A 34 23.57 -48.84 11.12
CA PHE A 34 24.63 -49.67 11.71
C PHE A 34 24.12 -50.88 12.50
N TYR A 35 24.84 -52.00 12.38
CA TYR A 35 24.62 -53.22 13.16
C TYR A 35 25.96 -53.94 13.42
N GLN A 36 25.99 -54.92 14.33
CA GLN A 36 27.15 -55.78 14.55
C GLN A 36 26.72 -57.17 15.01
N ASP A 37 27.02 -58.20 14.24
CA ASP A 37 26.68 -59.61 14.49
C ASP A 37 27.83 -60.43 15.07
N GLU A 38 29.07 -59.94 14.98
CA GLU A 38 30.27 -60.61 15.49
C GLU A 38 30.60 -60.21 16.94
N ILE A 39 31.19 -61.17 17.66
CA ILE A 39 31.67 -60.97 19.03
C ILE A 39 33.06 -60.32 19.01
N GLY A 40 33.28 -59.30 19.85
CA GLY A 40 34.61 -58.70 20.04
C GLY A 40 35.02 -57.70 18.95
N SER A 41 34.10 -57.25 18.11
CA SER A 41 34.35 -56.33 17.00
C SER A 41 34.78 -54.93 17.44
N LYS A 42 35.59 -54.28 16.60
CA LYS A 42 36.09 -52.90 16.84
C LYS A 42 35.23 -51.80 16.22
N ASN A 43 34.41 -52.12 15.22
CA ASN A 43 33.54 -51.17 14.51
C ASN A 43 32.20 -51.85 14.20
N CYS A 44 31.13 -51.08 13.99
CA CYS A 44 29.86 -51.60 13.48
C CYS A 44 29.89 -51.76 11.96
N LYS A 45 29.18 -52.76 11.45
CA LYS A 45 28.91 -52.99 10.02
C LYS A 45 27.80 -52.04 9.55
N ASN A 46 27.76 -51.79 8.25
CA ASN A 46 26.76 -50.94 7.60
C ASN A 46 25.57 -51.79 7.13
N CYS A 47 24.34 -51.35 7.43
CA CYS A 47 23.14 -51.83 6.76
C CYS A 47 23.21 -51.55 5.25
N SER A 48 22.56 -52.39 4.45
CA SER A 48 22.36 -52.16 3.02
C SER A 48 21.64 -50.84 2.74
N ASN A 49 21.81 -50.30 1.54
CA ASN A 49 21.11 -49.08 1.12
C ASN A 49 19.59 -49.24 1.29
N GLY A 50 18.94 -48.17 1.76
CA GLY A 50 17.50 -48.18 2.01
C GLY A 50 17.05 -48.95 3.25
N ASN A 51 17.98 -49.42 4.09
CA ASN A 51 17.68 -50.06 5.37
C ASN A 51 18.38 -49.35 6.55
N PHE A 52 17.78 -49.45 7.74
CA PHE A 52 18.29 -48.88 8.99
C PHE A 52 17.78 -49.66 10.22
N VAL A 53 18.50 -49.53 11.33
CA VAL A 53 18.14 -50.01 12.66
C VAL A 53 17.44 -48.90 13.42
N LYS A 54 16.17 -49.15 13.79
CA LYS A 54 15.31 -48.14 14.40
C LYS A 54 15.70 -47.79 15.82
N ASP A 55 16.13 -48.71 16.68
CA ASP A 55 16.34 -48.41 18.11
C ASP A 55 17.82 -48.39 18.52
N GLY A 56 18.74 -48.60 17.56
CA GLY A 56 20.16 -48.79 17.83
C GLY A 56 20.48 -50.21 18.29
N GLY A 57 21.75 -50.49 18.55
CA GLY A 57 22.19 -51.78 19.10
C GLY A 57 21.90 -53.00 18.22
N GLY A 58 21.75 -52.83 16.90
CA GLY A 58 21.41 -53.92 15.98
C GLY A 58 22.43 -55.05 16.07
N PHE A 59 22.00 -56.24 16.44
CA PHE A 59 22.86 -57.40 16.70
C PHE A 59 22.88 -58.40 15.53
N SER A 60 22.08 -58.14 14.49
CA SER A 60 22.05 -58.93 13.26
C SER A 60 21.75 -58.08 12.04
N ALA A 61 22.09 -58.58 10.84
CA ALA A 61 21.68 -57.94 9.59
C ALA A 61 20.15 -57.91 9.39
N LEU A 62 19.40 -58.77 10.08
CA LEU A 62 17.94 -58.80 10.04
C LEU A 62 17.30 -57.63 10.80
N ASP A 63 18.04 -56.99 11.71
CA ASP A 63 17.57 -55.80 12.43
C ASP A 63 17.58 -54.55 11.53
N CYS A 64 18.25 -54.62 10.37
CA CYS A 64 18.22 -53.57 9.34
C CYS A 64 16.87 -53.60 8.60
N THR A 65 15.89 -52.91 9.17
CA THR A 65 14.55 -52.75 8.58
C THR A 65 14.53 -51.74 7.44
N THR A 66 13.56 -51.84 6.54
CA THR A 66 13.39 -50.90 5.42
C THR A 66 13.13 -49.48 5.91
N CYS A 67 13.73 -48.50 5.24
CA CYS A 67 13.53 -47.09 5.52
C CYS A 67 12.05 -46.68 5.42
N PRO A 68 11.58 -45.73 6.27
CA PRO A 68 10.19 -45.27 6.24
C PRO A 68 9.78 -44.60 4.92
N ASP A 69 8.48 -44.51 4.67
CA ASP A 69 7.95 -43.88 3.45
C ASP A 69 8.44 -42.45 3.22
N GLY A 70 8.58 -42.09 1.95
CA GLY A 70 9.07 -40.77 1.52
C GLY A 70 10.59 -40.58 1.64
N THR A 71 11.33 -41.61 2.05
CA THR A 71 12.80 -41.62 2.09
C THR A 71 13.41 -42.18 0.80
N ASP A 72 14.69 -41.89 0.59
CA ASP A 72 15.48 -42.36 -0.54
C ASP A 72 16.14 -43.71 -0.22
N HIS A 73 15.60 -44.78 -0.80
CA HIS A 73 16.08 -46.15 -0.61
C HIS A 73 17.39 -46.45 -1.35
N SER A 74 17.88 -45.56 -2.19
CA SER A 74 19.15 -45.77 -2.92
C SER A 74 20.39 -45.44 -2.08
N ARG A 75 20.20 -44.76 -0.94
CA ARG A 75 21.28 -44.22 -0.11
C ARG A 75 21.41 -44.99 1.20
N HIS A 76 22.63 -45.06 1.71
CA HIS A 76 22.90 -45.57 3.04
C HIS A 76 22.42 -44.56 4.11
N ALA A 77 21.73 -45.05 5.14
CA ALA A 77 21.12 -44.21 6.19
C ALA A 77 22.16 -43.51 7.09
N GLY A 78 23.29 -44.17 7.40
CA GLY A 78 24.31 -43.64 8.31
C GLY A 78 23.74 -43.17 9.65
N PHE A 79 24.41 -42.20 10.30
CA PHE A 79 23.95 -41.63 11.58
C PHE A 79 22.75 -40.70 11.43
N ARG A 80 22.57 -40.11 10.25
CA ARG A 80 21.50 -39.14 9.94
C ARG A 80 20.15 -39.83 9.65
N ALA A 81 20.06 -41.15 9.78
CA ALA A 81 18.94 -41.97 9.31
C ALA A 81 18.71 -41.84 7.79
N CYS A 82 17.67 -42.50 7.28
CA CYS A 82 17.35 -42.48 5.86
C CYS A 82 17.07 -41.05 5.36
N PHE A 83 17.69 -40.65 4.25
CA PHE A 83 17.50 -39.33 3.64
C PHE A 83 16.11 -39.19 3.03
N CYS A 84 15.52 -37.99 3.03
CA CYS A 84 14.24 -37.79 2.35
C CYS A 84 14.42 -37.75 0.82
N LYS A 85 13.38 -38.13 0.06
CA LYS A 85 13.31 -37.87 -1.38
C LYS A 85 13.32 -36.37 -1.67
N MET A 86 13.63 -35.99 -2.92
CA MET A 86 13.53 -34.59 -3.36
C MET A 86 12.13 -34.02 -3.10
N ASN A 87 12.06 -32.82 -2.51
CA ASN A 87 10.82 -32.16 -2.05
C ASN A 87 10.05 -32.88 -0.94
N TYR A 88 10.71 -33.74 -0.16
CA TYR A 88 10.13 -34.32 1.06
C TYR A 88 10.79 -33.73 2.30
N SER A 89 10.06 -33.70 3.41
CA SER A 89 10.55 -33.21 4.70
C SER A 89 9.99 -34.03 5.85
N ARG A 90 10.70 -34.07 6.97
CA ARG A 90 10.28 -34.78 8.19
C ARG A 90 10.33 -33.87 9.41
N ILE A 91 9.64 -34.31 10.45
CA ILE A 91 9.63 -33.70 11.80
C ILE A 91 10.12 -34.68 12.87
N ASP A 92 10.57 -35.86 12.45
CA ASP A 92 11.15 -36.91 13.28
C ASP A 92 12.38 -37.41 12.54
N ARG A 93 13.54 -37.42 13.21
CA ARG A 93 14.84 -37.82 12.63
C ARG A 93 14.82 -39.23 12.08
N PHE A 94 14.08 -40.15 12.68
CA PHE A 94 14.05 -41.57 12.27
C PHE A 94 12.67 -41.97 11.72
N GLY A 95 11.78 -41.00 11.54
CA GLY A 95 10.43 -41.21 11.02
C GLY A 95 10.34 -41.04 9.50
N LEU A 96 9.10 -41.13 9.01
CA LEU A 96 8.75 -40.95 7.60
C LEU A 96 8.89 -39.49 7.13
N CYS A 97 9.14 -39.33 5.83
CA CYS A 97 9.14 -38.02 5.19
C CYS A 97 7.81 -37.78 4.48
N LYS A 98 7.29 -36.56 4.58
CA LYS A 98 6.06 -36.12 3.92
C LYS A 98 6.38 -35.14 2.80
N LEU A 99 5.56 -35.19 1.74
CA LEU A 99 5.68 -34.27 0.60
C LEU A 99 5.57 -32.80 1.05
N CYS A 100 6.48 -31.98 0.55
CA CYS A 100 6.55 -30.55 0.83
C CYS A 100 5.77 -29.78 -0.25
N LEU A 101 4.44 -29.68 -0.07
CA LEU A 101 3.51 -29.14 -1.08
C LEU A 101 3.37 -27.60 -1.11
N HIS A 102 4.18 -26.83 -0.39
CA HIS A 102 3.91 -25.41 -0.22
C HIS A 102 4.88 -24.51 -0.97
N GLU A 103 4.31 -23.59 -1.76
CA GLU A 103 5.02 -22.44 -2.31
C GLU A 103 5.74 -21.67 -1.19
N GLY A 104 7.00 -21.34 -1.41
CA GLY A 104 7.80 -20.57 -0.46
C GLY A 104 8.56 -21.35 0.60
N LEU A 105 8.53 -22.69 0.56
CA LEU A 105 9.40 -23.54 1.37
C LEU A 105 10.49 -24.20 0.53
N ASN A 106 11.67 -24.35 1.11
CA ASN A 106 12.74 -25.19 0.63
C ASN A 106 12.88 -26.41 1.55
N CYS A 107 12.71 -27.60 0.97
CA CYS A 107 12.74 -28.88 1.66
C CYS A 107 13.89 -29.79 1.22
N THR A 108 14.93 -29.25 0.56
CA THR A 108 16.05 -30.06 0.05
C THR A 108 16.89 -30.73 1.14
N ASN A 109 16.81 -30.24 2.38
CA ASN A 109 17.66 -30.69 3.49
C ASN A 109 16.93 -31.60 4.51
N ASP A 110 15.86 -32.30 4.10
CA ASP A 110 14.98 -33.14 4.95
C ASP A 110 14.08 -32.38 5.94
N PHE A 111 14.19 -31.05 6.04
CA PHE A 111 13.33 -30.21 6.89
C PHE A 111 12.83 -29.00 6.12
N LYS A 112 11.80 -28.35 6.67
CA LYS A 112 11.20 -27.16 6.05
C LYS A 112 12.03 -25.92 6.40
N SER A 113 12.54 -25.26 5.38
CA SER A 113 13.19 -23.95 5.47
C SER A 113 12.47 -22.93 4.59
N LEU A 114 12.63 -21.64 4.90
CA LEU A 114 11.92 -20.57 4.21
C LEU A 114 12.67 -20.12 2.95
N LEU A 115 11.97 -19.95 1.82
CA LEU A 115 12.56 -19.38 0.60
C LEU A 115 12.67 -17.83 0.70
N PRO A 116 13.61 -17.21 -0.05
CA PRO A 116 13.61 -15.77 -0.26
C PRO A 116 12.27 -15.27 -0.83
N GLY A 117 11.83 -14.08 -0.40
CA GLY A 117 10.55 -13.50 -0.79
C GLY A 117 9.33 -13.95 0.01
N TYR A 118 9.52 -14.85 0.98
CA TYR A 118 8.45 -15.36 1.84
C TYR A 118 8.68 -15.01 3.31
N TYR A 119 7.66 -15.17 4.14
CA TYR A 119 7.69 -14.83 5.56
C TYR A 119 6.83 -15.80 6.35
N TRP A 120 7.27 -16.14 7.55
CA TRP A 120 6.48 -16.84 8.54
C TRP A 120 6.74 -16.21 9.91
N ASN A 121 5.87 -16.48 10.87
CA ASN A 121 6.02 -15.96 12.21
C ASN A 121 5.72 -17.06 13.23
N TRP A 122 6.61 -17.20 14.20
CA TRP A 122 6.60 -18.24 15.21
C TRP A 122 5.99 -17.80 16.54
N SER A 123 5.55 -16.53 16.68
CA SER A 123 5.04 -15.95 17.93
C SER A 123 3.63 -16.42 18.35
N PHE A 124 3.04 -17.40 17.66
CA PHE A 124 1.69 -17.87 17.93
C PHE A 124 1.68 -19.09 18.87
N THR A 125 0.52 -19.32 19.50
CA THR A 125 0.34 -20.41 20.48
C THR A 125 0.57 -21.78 19.85
N GLY A 126 1.29 -22.65 20.57
CA GLY A 126 1.61 -24.01 20.10
C GLY A 126 2.72 -24.07 19.04
N MET A 127 3.47 -22.98 18.83
CA MET A 127 4.65 -22.93 17.95
C MET A 127 5.89 -22.54 18.76
N ASN A 128 7.03 -23.15 18.43
CA ASN A 128 8.29 -22.81 19.08
C ASN A 128 9.46 -22.96 18.10
N VAL A 129 10.07 -21.83 17.73
CA VAL A 129 11.20 -21.77 16.80
C VAL A 129 12.49 -22.33 17.39
N SER A 130 12.70 -22.17 18.71
CA SER A 130 13.90 -22.67 19.38
C SER A 130 13.93 -24.20 19.38
N LEU A 131 12.81 -24.84 19.71
CA LEU A 131 12.67 -26.30 19.64
C LEU A 131 12.85 -26.82 18.20
N TYR A 132 12.26 -26.13 17.21
CA TYR A 132 12.44 -26.51 15.81
C TYR A 132 13.90 -26.33 15.34
N SER A 133 14.58 -25.27 15.79
CA SER A 133 16.00 -25.04 15.53
C SER A 133 16.89 -26.12 16.15
N SER A 134 16.58 -26.57 17.38
CA SER A 134 17.28 -27.69 18.01
C SER A 134 17.04 -29.00 17.26
N PHE A 135 15.82 -29.26 16.78
CA PHE A 135 15.52 -30.41 15.92
C PHE A 135 16.31 -30.36 14.61
N VAL A 136 16.38 -29.21 13.94
CA VAL A 136 17.14 -29.08 12.69
C VAL A 136 18.64 -29.24 12.93
N THR A 137 19.18 -28.69 14.02
CA THR A 137 20.59 -28.91 14.43
C THR A 137 20.85 -30.40 14.64
N ASN A 138 19.92 -31.07 15.32
CA ASN A 138 19.97 -32.52 15.51
C ASN A 138 20.02 -33.24 14.17
N LEU A 139 19.09 -32.93 13.26
CA LEU A 139 18.97 -33.55 11.95
C LEU A 139 20.22 -33.41 11.09
N LEU A 140 20.91 -32.28 11.20
CA LEU A 140 22.14 -31.98 10.47
C LEU A 140 23.40 -32.62 11.10
N THR A 141 23.30 -33.21 12.28
CA THR A 141 24.40 -33.90 12.97
C THR A 141 24.66 -35.26 12.32
N LEU A 142 25.83 -35.42 11.69
CA LEU A 142 26.21 -36.60 10.89
C LEU A 142 27.00 -37.68 11.65
N ASN A 143 27.00 -37.63 12.97
CA ASN A 143 27.70 -38.56 13.84
C ASN A 143 26.77 -39.02 14.98
N ASP A 144 27.29 -39.89 15.85
CA ASP A 144 26.55 -40.43 17.00
C ASP A 144 26.40 -39.43 18.17
N SER A 145 26.96 -38.22 18.07
CA SER A 145 26.88 -37.22 19.15
C SER A 145 25.61 -36.36 19.07
N TYR A 146 24.53 -36.88 18.49
CA TYR A 146 23.27 -36.16 18.42
C TYR A 146 22.52 -36.19 19.75
N ASN A 147 21.64 -35.21 19.98
CA ASN A 147 20.90 -35.13 21.23
C ASN A 147 19.61 -35.99 21.18
N PRO A 148 19.45 -37.03 22.02
CA PRO A 148 18.24 -37.86 21.99
C PRO A 148 16.94 -37.08 22.26
N SER A 149 17.01 -35.99 23.03
CA SER A 149 15.83 -35.22 23.45
C SER A 149 15.22 -34.34 22.35
N THR A 150 15.95 -34.08 21.26
CA THR A 150 15.51 -33.21 20.16
C THR A 150 15.43 -33.94 18.83
N THR A 151 15.24 -35.26 18.88
CA THR A 151 15.07 -36.12 17.70
C THR A 151 13.75 -35.91 16.97
N ARG A 152 12.76 -35.28 17.63
CA ARG A 152 11.42 -35.05 17.10
C ARG A 152 10.90 -33.66 17.44
N TYR A 153 10.04 -33.14 16.56
CA TYR A 153 9.32 -31.88 16.72
C TYR A 153 7.80 -32.10 16.62
N ASP A 154 7.11 -31.99 17.74
CA ASP A 154 5.66 -32.28 17.86
C ASP A 154 4.75 -31.04 17.82
N LEU A 155 5.33 -29.84 17.75
CA LEU A 155 4.59 -28.59 17.73
C LEU A 155 4.18 -28.20 16.29
N LYS A 156 3.33 -27.17 16.18
CA LYS A 156 2.85 -26.68 14.89
C LYS A 156 3.93 -25.86 14.17
N ILE A 157 4.02 -26.02 12.85
CA ILE A 157 4.88 -25.20 11.98
C ILE A 157 4.00 -24.14 11.32
N PRO A 158 4.36 -22.84 11.42
CA PRO A 158 3.56 -21.75 10.86
C PRO A 158 3.39 -21.87 9.35
N ARG A 159 2.28 -21.34 8.86
CA ARG A 159 2.05 -21.15 7.43
C ARG A 159 2.98 -20.05 6.90
N VAL A 160 3.31 -20.18 5.63
CA VAL A 160 4.19 -19.26 4.91
C VAL A 160 3.35 -18.29 4.09
N PHE A 161 3.78 -17.04 4.06
CA PHE A 161 3.13 -15.95 3.32
C PHE A 161 4.13 -15.30 2.37
N LYS A 162 3.68 -14.91 1.19
CA LYS A 162 4.48 -14.15 0.24
C LYS A 162 4.60 -12.71 0.73
N CYS A 163 5.81 -12.16 0.73
CA CYS A 163 6.00 -10.77 1.11
C CYS A 163 5.48 -9.85 0.00
N PRO A 164 4.85 -8.71 0.34
CA PRO A 164 4.38 -7.72 -0.64
C PRO A 164 5.49 -7.29 -1.60
N ARG A 165 6.73 -7.29 -1.10
CA ARG A 165 7.95 -6.99 -1.83
C ARG A 165 8.91 -8.17 -1.68
N PRO A 166 9.19 -8.95 -2.74
CA PRO A 166 10.07 -10.11 -2.64
C PRO A 166 11.46 -9.77 -2.07
N LYS A 167 12.01 -8.60 -2.42
CA LYS A 167 13.31 -8.14 -1.93
C LYS A 167 13.33 -7.77 -0.44
N SER A 168 12.18 -7.47 0.18
CA SER A 168 12.11 -7.14 1.62
C SER A 168 12.37 -8.36 2.51
N CYS A 169 12.05 -9.56 2.02
CA CYS A 169 12.25 -10.82 2.71
C CYS A 169 13.47 -11.55 2.14
N ARG A 170 14.62 -11.36 2.77
CA ARG A 170 15.90 -11.83 2.24
C ARG A 170 16.05 -13.34 2.41
N ASN A 171 15.79 -13.85 3.61
CA ASN A 171 15.86 -15.26 4.03
C ASN A 171 17.02 -16.08 3.45
N SER A 172 18.18 -15.45 3.22
CA SER A 172 19.29 -16.10 2.51
C SER A 172 19.91 -17.26 3.28
N TYR A 173 19.64 -17.38 4.58
CA TYR A 173 20.24 -18.39 5.47
C TYR A 173 19.19 -19.23 6.20
N SER A 174 17.94 -19.27 5.74
CA SER A 174 16.89 -20.01 6.44
C SER A 174 17.06 -21.54 6.42
N TYR A 175 18.00 -22.05 5.64
CA TYR A 175 18.45 -23.44 5.65
C TYR A 175 19.41 -23.76 6.80
N THR A 176 19.84 -22.78 7.61
CA THR A 176 20.68 -23.03 8.80
C THR A 176 19.82 -23.03 10.07
N PRO A 177 20.20 -23.77 11.12
CA PRO A 177 19.45 -23.77 12.38
C PRO A 177 19.22 -22.38 12.98
N THR A 178 20.20 -21.49 12.84
CA THR A 178 20.14 -20.11 13.35
C THR A 178 19.28 -19.18 12.49
N GLY A 179 19.08 -19.50 11.21
CA GLY A 179 18.33 -18.67 10.26
C GLY A 179 16.86 -19.06 10.06
N ILE A 180 16.39 -20.13 10.71
CA ILE A 180 15.03 -20.67 10.56
C ILE A 180 13.94 -19.65 10.85
N ASN A 181 14.15 -18.72 11.79
CA ASN A 181 13.13 -17.70 12.09
C ASN A 181 12.80 -16.79 10.89
N GLY A 182 13.68 -16.76 9.87
CA GLY A 182 13.58 -15.84 8.75
C GLY A 182 14.18 -14.48 9.10
N ASN A 183 14.60 -13.73 8.08
CA ASN A 183 15.15 -12.40 8.26
C ASN A 183 14.66 -11.41 7.21
N CYS A 184 14.35 -10.22 7.69
CA CYS A 184 14.08 -9.07 6.82
C CYS A 184 15.39 -8.49 6.30
N LEU A 185 15.34 -7.92 5.09
CA LEU A 185 16.44 -7.11 4.57
C LEU A 185 16.67 -5.89 5.48
N LYS A 186 17.91 -5.42 5.58
CA LYS A 186 18.27 -4.22 6.35
C LYS A 186 17.38 -3.03 5.95
N GLY A 187 16.84 -2.33 6.95
CA GLY A 187 15.88 -1.24 6.76
C GLY A 187 14.42 -1.66 6.86
N TYR A 188 14.11 -2.95 6.75
CA TYR A 188 12.76 -3.51 6.88
C TYR A 188 12.56 -4.26 8.21
N ARG A 189 11.32 -4.29 8.70
CA ARG A 189 10.89 -4.99 9.93
C ARG A 189 9.38 -5.25 9.92
N GLY A 190 8.87 -5.86 10.99
CA GLY A 190 7.43 -6.08 11.20
C GLY A 190 6.89 -7.27 10.40
N TRP A 191 5.58 -7.47 10.46
CA TRP A 191 4.89 -8.54 9.73
C TRP A 191 5.13 -8.41 8.20
N LEU A 192 5.46 -9.52 7.52
CA LEU A 192 5.84 -9.57 6.10
C LEU A 192 7.01 -8.66 5.69
N CYS A 193 7.82 -8.19 6.66
CA CYS A 193 8.85 -7.17 6.43
C CYS A 193 8.29 -5.91 5.74
N SER A 194 7.05 -5.55 6.09
CA SER A 194 6.30 -4.46 5.45
C SER A 194 6.67 -3.07 5.98
N LYS A 195 7.19 -2.97 7.22
CA LYS A 195 7.54 -1.70 7.85
C LYS A 195 9.00 -1.32 7.68
N CYS A 196 9.25 -0.02 7.79
CA CYS A 196 10.60 0.51 7.91
C CYS A 196 11.11 0.51 9.35
N GLN A 197 12.41 0.24 9.50
CA GLN A 197 13.14 0.43 10.76
C GLN A 197 13.20 1.92 11.14
N LYS A 198 13.45 2.23 12.42
CA LYS A 198 13.41 3.61 12.95
C LYS A 198 14.37 4.59 12.23
N THR A 199 15.48 4.10 11.67
CA THR A 199 16.48 4.89 10.94
C THR A 199 16.21 4.98 9.43
N PHE A 200 15.07 4.45 8.97
CA PHE A 200 14.62 4.44 7.59
C PHE A 200 13.23 5.06 7.50
N TYR A 201 12.83 5.53 6.31
CA TYR A 201 11.49 6.03 6.03
C TYR A 201 10.92 5.46 4.73
N SER A 202 9.59 5.35 4.68
CA SER A 202 8.88 4.77 3.54
C SER A 202 8.79 5.80 2.41
N VAL A 203 9.19 5.41 1.19
CA VAL A 203 9.05 6.19 -0.04
C VAL A 203 8.52 5.26 -1.12
N LEU A 204 7.30 5.49 -1.60
CA LEU A 204 6.66 4.64 -2.63
C LEU A 204 6.83 3.15 -2.33
N ASN A 205 6.52 2.74 -1.10
CA ASN A 205 6.72 1.38 -0.62
C ASN A 205 8.18 0.87 -0.54
N TYR A 206 9.18 1.73 -0.41
CA TYR A 206 10.56 1.31 -0.12
C TYR A 206 11.11 2.01 1.10
N CYS A 207 11.93 1.29 1.88
CA CYS A 207 12.60 1.86 3.04
C CYS A 207 13.91 2.54 2.63
N ALA A 208 13.92 3.88 2.69
CA ALA A 208 15.05 4.74 2.44
C ALA A 208 15.77 5.10 3.75
N PRO A 209 17.12 5.12 3.80
CA PRO A 209 17.83 5.55 5.01
C PRO A 209 17.60 7.05 5.28
N CYS A 210 17.40 7.41 6.54
CA CYS A 210 17.28 8.80 6.97
C CYS A 210 18.62 9.55 6.78
N GLN A 211 18.54 10.79 6.28
CA GLN A 211 19.66 11.74 6.21
C GLN A 211 19.84 12.47 7.55
N GLN A 212 20.89 13.30 7.69
CA GLN A 212 21.11 14.10 8.90
C GLN A 212 19.94 15.05 9.17
N LYS A 213 19.62 15.26 10.46
CA LYS A 213 18.44 16.03 10.91
C LYS A 213 18.39 17.46 10.36
N TRP A 214 19.54 18.15 10.29
CA TRP A 214 19.62 19.54 9.79
C TRP A 214 19.18 19.70 8.34
N TRP A 215 19.52 18.76 7.46
CA TRP A 215 19.05 18.76 6.07
C TRP A 215 17.54 18.62 5.97
N ILE A 216 16.93 17.85 6.89
CA ILE A 216 15.47 17.67 6.94
C ILE A 216 14.79 18.95 7.42
N ILE A 217 15.31 19.60 8.47
CA ILE A 217 14.77 20.85 9.00
C ILE A 217 14.85 21.95 7.95
N SER A 218 16.00 22.08 7.27
CA SER A 218 16.19 23.03 6.17
C SER A 218 15.16 22.82 5.06
N GLU A 219 14.95 21.58 4.61
CA GLU A 219 13.95 21.28 3.58
C GLU A 219 12.51 21.57 4.05
N MET A 220 12.17 21.30 5.31
CA MET A 220 10.86 21.65 5.88
C MET A 220 10.65 23.17 5.94
N ILE A 221 11.68 23.93 6.30
CA ILE A 221 11.60 25.40 6.33
C ILE A 221 11.46 25.95 4.90
N ILE A 222 12.27 25.47 3.96
CA ILE A 222 12.21 25.89 2.54
C ILE A 222 10.83 25.59 1.94
N THR A 223 10.28 24.41 2.21
CA THR A 223 8.93 24.05 1.71
C THR A 223 7.82 24.88 2.35
N MET A 224 7.83 25.06 3.67
CA MET A 224 6.83 25.89 4.37
C MET A 224 6.91 27.36 3.97
N SER A 225 8.13 27.90 3.82
CA SER A 225 8.35 29.27 3.35
C SER A 225 7.94 29.44 1.89
N ALA A 226 8.20 28.48 1.00
CA ALA A 226 7.71 28.51 -0.38
C ALA A 226 6.18 28.48 -0.42
N PHE A 227 5.53 27.65 0.40
CA PHE A 227 4.07 27.60 0.49
C PHE A 227 3.50 28.91 1.02
N LEU A 228 4.08 29.46 2.10
CA LEU A 228 3.72 30.78 2.62
C LEU A 228 3.91 31.86 1.56
N LEU A 229 5.02 31.86 0.83
CA LEU A 229 5.30 32.84 -0.22
C LEU A 229 4.31 32.72 -1.38
N ILE A 230 3.95 31.50 -1.81
CA ILE A 230 2.90 31.27 -2.81
C ILE A 230 1.55 31.79 -2.31
N THR A 231 1.15 31.47 -1.08
CA THR A 231 -0.12 31.96 -0.51
C THR A 231 -0.15 33.48 -0.39
N ILE A 232 0.95 34.10 0.04
CA ILE A 232 1.12 35.55 0.11
C ILE A 232 1.04 36.17 -1.29
N LEU A 233 1.72 35.61 -2.28
CA LEU A 233 1.66 36.09 -3.67
C LEU A 233 0.24 35.99 -4.25
N VAL A 234 -0.48 34.89 -3.97
CA VAL A 234 -1.88 34.71 -4.37
C VAL A 234 -2.79 35.74 -3.70
N ILE A 235 -2.62 35.95 -2.39
CA ILE A 235 -3.40 36.93 -1.61
C ILE A 235 -3.08 38.36 -2.09
N TRP A 236 -1.80 38.69 -2.23
CA TRP A 236 -1.31 40.01 -2.65
C TRP A 236 -1.84 40.39 -4.03
N LYS A 237 -1.83 39.42 -4.95
CA LYS A 237 -2.40 39.56 -6.29
C LYS A 237 -3.94 39.72 -6.28
N ASN A 238 -4.64 39.04 -5.36
CA ASN A 238 -6.08 39.18 -5.16
C ASN A 238 -6.51 40.45 -4.41
N THR A 239 -5.56 41.14 -3.76
CA THR A 239 -5.77 42.44 -3.12
C THR A 239 -5.48 43.63 -4.03
N LYS A 240 -4.61 43.49 -5.04
CA LYS A 240 -4.34 44.57 -6.00
C LYS A 240 -5.50 44.67 -6.99
N THR A 241 -6.22 45.78 -6.94
CA THR A 241 -7.42 46.06 -7.74
C THR A 241 -7.11 45.89 -9.23
N ARG A 242 -7.94 45.12 -9.95
CA ARG A 242 -7.90 44.93 -11.40
C ARG A 242 -7.86 46.30 -12.11
N GLN A 243 -6.68 46.73 -12.53
CA GLN A 243 -6.55 47.61 -13.68
C GLN A 243 -6.91 46.77 -14.90
N LYS A 244 -7.82 47.29 -15.73
CA LYS A 244 -8.32 46.64 -16.95
C LYS A 244 -7.13 46.13 -17.77
N ASP A 245 -7.28 44.95 -18.37
CA ASP A 245 -6.46 44.39 -19.47
C ASP A 245 -5.36 43.34 -19.23
N LYS A 246 -5.25 42.68 -18.07
CA LYS A 246 -4.49 41.39 -18.01
C LYS A 246 -5.26 40.27 -17.32
N ARG A 247 -6.27 39.75 -18.04
CA ARG A 247 -7.01 38.51 -17.70
C ARG A 247 -6.28 37.22 -18.11
N LEU A 248 -4.99 37.25 -18.45
CA LEU A 248 -4.42 36.18 -19.27
C LEU A 248 -3.61 35.09 -18.54
N PHE A 249 -2.94 35.36 -17.41
CA PHE A 249 -1.96 34.39 -16.87
C PHE A 249 -2.48 33.53 -15.70
N VAL A 250 -3.16 34.12 -14.71
CA VAL A 250 -3.56 33.38 -13.50
C VAL A 250 -4.88 32.63 -13.64
N ASP A 251 -5.83 33.15 -14.42
CA ASP A 251 -7.04 32.40 -14.78
C ASP A 251 -6.70 31.20 -15.67
N LYS A 252 -5.71 31.32 -16.59
CA LYS A 252 -5.17 30.19 -17.41
C LYS A 252 -4.35 29.18 -16.60
N LEU A 253 -3.72 29.60 -15.50
CA LEU A 253 -2.91 28.70 -14.66
C LEU A 253 -3.79 27.87 -13.70
N SER A 254 -4.94 28.40 -13.27
CA SER A 254 -5.86 27.70 -12.36
C SER A 254 -6.54 26.49 -13.00
N SER A 255 -6.88 26.56 -14.29
CA SER A 255 -7.51 25.44 -15.01
C SER A 255 -6.53 24.29 -15.24
N ARG A 256 -5.33 24.60 -15.75
CA ARG A 256 -4.24 23.63 -16.01
C ARG A 256 -3.75 22.96 -14.74
N MET A 257 -3.70 23.69 -13.62
CA MET A 257 -3.29 23.12 -12.34
C MET A 257 -4.28 22.09 -11.78
N LYS A 258 -5.57 22.16 -12.09
CA LYS A 258 -6.54 21.11 -11.66
C LYS A 258 -6.33 19.80 -12.41
N ILE A 259 -6.05 19.88 -13.71
CA ILE A 259 -5.73 18.71 -14.55
C ILE A 259 -4.43 18.08 -14.05
N PHE A 260 -3.39 18.90 -13.88
CA PHE A 260 -2.10 18.48 -13.36
C PHE A 260 -2.20 17.83 -11.97
N LEU A 261 -2.89 18.47 -11.02
CA LEU A 261 -3.09 17.94 -9.68
C LEU A 261 -3.92 16.64 -9.72
N GLY A 262 -4.98 16.62 -10.53
CA GLY A 262 -5.84 15.45 -10.68
C GLY A 262 -5.13 14.24 -11.28
N PHE A 263 -4.21 14.45 -12.21
CA PHE A 263 -3.36 13.41 -12.77
C PHE A 263 -2.46 12.80 -11.69
N TYR A 264 -1.72 13.65 -10.96
CA TYR A 264 -0.76 13.18 -9.96
C TYR A 264 -1.39 12.61 -8.69
N GLN A 265 -2.61 13.02 -8.33
CA GLN A 265 -3.37 12.38 -7.26
C GLN A 265 -3.65 10.90 -7.60
N VAL A 266 -4.12 10.60 -8.82
CA VAL A 266 -4.46 9.23 -9.23
C VAL A 266 -3.20 8.38 -9.45
N VAL A 267 -2.20 8.92 -10.16
CA VAL A 267 -0.95 8.19 -10.45
C VAL A 267 -0.11 7.98 -9.19
N GLY A 268 -0.10 8.95 -8.27
CA GLY A 268 0.55 8.84 -6.96
C GLY A 268 -0.01 7.69 -6.14
N ASP A 269 -1.33 7.63 -5.99
CA ASP A 269 -2.02 6.55 -5.26
C ASP A 269 -1.79 5.18 -5.92
N LEU A 270 -1.81 5.13 -7.27
CA LEU A 270 -1.52 3.91 -8.02
C LEU A 270 -0.11 3.39 -7.72
N TYR A 271 0.92 4.23 -7.81
CA TYR A 271 2.30 3.81 -7.54
C TYR A 271 2.54 3.43 -6.07
N GLU A 272 1.81 4.02 -5.11
CA GLU A 272 1.84 3.58 -3.72
C GLU A 272 1.10 2.26 -3.48
N SER A 273 0.16 1.88 -4.33
CA SER A 273 -0.54 0.59 -4.19
C SER A 273 0.17 -0.57 -4.91
N VAL A 274 0.98 -0.26 -5.93
CA VAL A 274 1.60 -1.24 -6.84
C VAL A 274 3.08 -1.46 -6.51
N ASN A 275 3.46 -2.70 -6.19
CA ASN A 275 4.85 -3.08 -5.89
C ASN A 275 5.68 -3.49 -7.14
N VAL A 276 5.11 -3.34 -8.33
CA VAL A 276 5.69 -3.84 -9.61
C VAL A 276 6.75 -2.90 -10.18
N VAL A 277 6.71 -1.59 -9.92
CA VAL A 277 7.70 -0.66 -10.48
C VAL A 277 8.95 -0.63 -9.62
N SER A 278 10.04 -1.23 -10.11
CA SER A 278 11.34 -1.16 -9.43
C SER A 278 11.97 0.23 -9.66
N TRP A 279 11.79 1.13 -8.69
CA TRP A 279 12.41 2.46 -8.68
C TRP A 279 13.93 2.38 -8.45
N THR A 280 14.70 2.00 -9.47
CA THR A 280 16.17 1.89 -9.39
C THR A 280 16.86 3.13 -9.94
N GLY A 281 17.96 3.56 -9.29
CA GLY A 281 18.82 4.63 -9.80
C GLY A 281 18.15 6.02 -9.82
N PRO A 282 18.35 6.83 -10.88
CA PRO A 282 17.80 8.18 -11.01
C PRO A 282 16.26 8.26 -10.89
N LEU A 283 15.56 7.19 -11.25
CA LEU A 283 14.09 7.14 -11.21
C LEU A 283 13.53 7.34 -9.80
N ARG A 284 14.30 6.96 -8.76
CA ARG A 284 13.93 7.18 -7.36
C ARG A 284 13.71 8.66 -7.03
N TYR A 285 14.43 9.56 -7.67
CA TYR A 285 14.25 11.01 -7.48
C TYR A 285 12.97 11.50 -8.14
N VAL A 286 12.60 10.95 -9.30
CA VAL A 286 11.33 11.24 -9.97
C VAL A 286 10.15 10.76 -9.13
N GLY A 287 10.21 9.54 -8.60
CA GLY A 287 9.16 9.04 -7.69
C GLY A 287 8.98 9.90 -6.43
N LYS A 288 10.08 10.43 -5.89
CA LYS A 288 10.03 11.38 -4.77
C LYS A 288 9.36 12.71 -5.14
N LEU A 289 9.61 13.22 -6.35
CA LEU A 289 8.94 14.41 -6.88
C LEU A 289 7.45 14.16 -7.11
N ILE A 290 7.07 12.99 -7.64
CA ILE A 290 5.67 12.60 -7.87
C ILE A 290 4.89 12.54 -6.55
N SER A 291 5.44 11.87 -5.54
CA SER A 291 4.83 11.81 -4.20
C SER A 291 4.66 13.22 -3.60
N PHE A 292 5.63 14.11 -3.79
CA PHE A 292 5.53 15.51 -3.35
C PHE A 292 4.44 16.30 -4.08
N VAL A 293 4.34 16.16 -5.41
CA VAL A 293 3.38 16.88 -6.26
C VAL A 293 1.94 16.40 -6.08
N SER A 294 1.73 15.13 -5.72
CA SER A 294 0.39 14.57 -5.47
C SER A 294 -0.40 15.31 -4.36
N LEU A 295 0.27 16.17 -3.57
CA LEU A 295 -0.30 16.85 -2.40
C LEU A 295 -1.05 15.88 -1.49
N ASN A 296 -0.57 14.64 -1.36
CA ASN A 296 -0.92 13.78 -0.24
C ASN A 296 -0.35 14.41 1.03
N LEU A 297 -0.91 15.55 1.46
CA LEU A 297 -0.43 16.41 2.56
C LEU A 297 -0.29 15.63 3.87
N LEU A 298 -1.07 14.56 4.03
CA LEU A 298 -1.01 13.61 5.15
C LEU A 298 0.21 12.68 5.09
N LYS A 299 0.74 12.40 3.88
CA LYS A 299 1.98 11.63 3.61
C LYS A 299 3.17 12.54 3.28
N MET A 300 2.96 13.81 2.92
CA MET A 300 4.01 14.82 2.67
C MET A 300 4.85 15.10 3.93
N ILE A 301 4.31 14.71 5.09
CA ILE A 301 4.92 14.72 6.41
C ILE A 301 5.55 13.33 6.71
N ILE A 302 6.21 12.69 5.73
CA ILE A 302 6.85 11.36 5.93
C ILE A 302 8.22 11.45 6.64
N ARG A 303 8.90 12.61 6.58
CA ARG A 303 10.24 12.78 7.20
C ARG A 303 10.31 13.04 8.70
N PRO A 304 9.27 13.47 9.43
CA PRO A 304 9.36 13.68 10.87
C PRO A 304 9.72 12.44 11.66
N GLN A 305 9.47 11.24 11.14
CA GLN A 305 9.96 10.02 11.77
C GLN A 305 11.50 9.99 11.90
N CYS A 306 12.22 10.65 10.99
CA CYS A 306 13.67 10.82 11.08
C CYS A 306 14.09 11.91 12.09
N LEU A 307 13.18 12.83 12.45
CA LEU A 307 13.40 13.85 13.49
C LEU A 307 13.16 13.26 14.88
N ASN A 308 12.01 12.62 15.07
CA ASN A 308 11.61 11.89 16.27
C ASN A 308 10.75 10.68 15.90
N SER A 309 11.03 9.51 16.49
CA SER A 309 10.26 8.30 16.26
C SER A 309 8.79 8.40 16.70
N HIS A 310 8.44 9.35 17.57
CA HIS A 310 7.05 9.61 17.98
C HIS A 310 6.24 10.43 16.96
N LEU A 311 6.88 11.02 15.95
CA LEU A 311 6.21 11.75 14.87
C LEU A 311 5.87 10.83 13.68
N LEU A 312 5.86 9.52 13.88
CA LEU A 312 5.43 8.56 12.86
C LEU A 312 3.91 8.69 12.70
N LEU A 313 3.49 9.11 11.50
CA LEU A 313 2.07 9.23 11.14
C LEU A 313 1.49 7.83 10.92
N ASP A 314 1.13 7.17 12.02
CA ASP A 314 0.37 5.93 12.02
C ASP A 314 -0.98 6.13 11.31
N PRO A 315 -1.57 5.09 10.69
CA PRO A 315 -2.87 5.18 10.02
C PRO A 315 -3.97 5.81 10.89
N ILE A 316 -3.97 5.49 12.20
CA ILE A 316 -4.91 6.07 13.17
C ILE A 316 -4.73 7.59 13.33
N ILE A 317 -3.48 8.06 13.37
CA ILE A 317 -3.19 9.50 13.48
C ILE A 317 -3.60 10.21 12.19
N ARG A 318 -3.33 9.60 11.03
CA ARG A 318 -3.76 10.14 9.73
C ARG A 318 -5.27 10.30 9.65
N PHE A 319 -6.02 9.29 10.09
CA PHE A 319 -7.48 9.36 10.17
C PHE A 319 -7.96 10.50 11.08
N LYS A 320 -7.37 10.65 12.28
CA LYS A 320 -7.71 11.76 13.18
C LYS A 320 -7.50 13.11 12.53
N ILE A 321 -6.37 13.30 11.85
CA ILE A 321 -6.09 14.54 11.11
C ILE A 321 -7.11 14.72 9.98
N ALA A 322 -7.41 13.67 9.21
CA ALA A 322 -8.36 13.70 8.11
C ALA A 322 -9.79 14.11 8.56
N VAL A 323 -10.24 13.70 9.74
CA VAL A 323 -11.55 14.10 10.29
C VAL A 323 -11.53 15.53 10.85
N ILE A 324 -10.47 15.92 11.57
CA ILE A 324 -10.37 17.23 12.23
C ILE A 324 -10.09 18.36 11.21
N PHE A 325 -9.31 18.07 10.18
CA PHE A 325 -8.81 19.08 9.24
C PHE A 325 -9.92 19.83 8.47
N PRO A 326 -10.93 19.16 7.87
CA PRO A 326 -12.08 19.84 7.26
C PRO A 326 -12.85 20.73 8.23
N ILE A 327 -13.02 20.28 9.48
CA ILE A 327 -13.69 21.05 10.53
C ILE A 327 -12.91 22.33 10.82
N GLY A 328 -11.58 22.23 10.98
CA GLY A 328 -10.69 23.37 11.17
C GLY A 328 -10.76 24.38 10.02
N ILE A 329 -10.80 23.91 8.76
CA ILE A 329 -10.93 24.77 7.57
C ILE A 329 -12.25 25.55 7.56
N ILE A 330 -13.33 25.00 8.12
CA ILE A 330 -14.63 25.70 8.18
C ILE A 330 -14.68 26.65 9.39
N VAL A 331 -14.25 26.18 10.56
CA VAL A 331 -14.38 26.89 11.84
C VAL A 331 -13.44 28.09 11.92
N VAL A 332 -12.20 27.99 11.48
CA VAL A 332 -11.22 29.09 11.59
C VAL A 332 -11.67 30.32 10.79
N PRO A 333 -12.02 30.22 9.50
CA PRO A 333 -12.56 31.36 8.72
C PRO A 333 -13.89 31.88 9.24
N ALA A 334 -14.76 31.02 9.79
CA ALA A 334 -16.01 31.45 10.42
C ALA A 334 -15.76 32.32 11.66
N ASN A 335 -14.78 31.95 12.48
CA ASN A 335 -14.35 32.78 13.62
C ASN A 335 -13.70 34.09 13.16
N ILE A 336 -12.84 34.07 12.13
CA ILE A 336 -12.26 35.30 11.54
C ILE A 336 -13.39 36.23 11.07
N TYR A 337 -14.41 35.71 10.39
CA TYR A 337 -15.57 36.49 9.98
C TYR A 337 -16.33 37.08 11.18
N LEU A 338 -16.55 36.29 12.23
CA LEU A 338 -17.24 36.75 13.44
C LEU A 338 -16.45 37.87 14.14
N ILE A 339 -15.13 37.70 14.29
CA ILE A 339 -14.24 38.73 14.86
C ILE A 339 -14.28 39.99 14.00
N CYS A 340 -14.17 39.89 12.68
CA CYS A 340 -14.29 41.04 11.78
C CYS A 340 -15.65 41.74 11.89
N LYS A 341 -16.73 40.97 12.05
CA LYS A 341 -18.09 41.52 12.23
C LYS A 341 -18.19 42.31 13.54
N VAL A 342 -17.73 41.73 14.65
CA VAL A 342 -17.72 42.37 15.98
C VAL A 342 -16.83 43.61 15.97
N TYR A 343 -15.60 43.50 15.45
CA TYR A 343 -14.67 44.62 15.33
C TYR A 343 -15.28 45.79 14.55
N LEU A 344 -15.93 45.52 13.42
CA LEU A 344 -16.57 46.57 12.61
C LEU A 344 -17.80 47.18 13.30
N GLN A 345 -18.53 46.42 14.13
CA GLN A 345 -19.63 46.94 14.94
C GLN A 345 -19.13 47.77 16.13
N CYS A 346 -18.03 47.38 16.78
CA CYS A 346 -17.44 48.15 17.89
C CYS A 346 -16.75 49.44 17.42
N CYS A 347 -16.02 49.41 16.30
CA CYS A 347 -15.33 50.59 15.78
C CYS A 347 -16.24 51.60 15.06
N LYS A 348 -17.46 51.20 14.66
CA LYS A 348 -18.43 52.10 14.00
C LYS A 348 -19.80 52.01 14.68
N LYS A 349 -20.14 53.05 15.45
CA LYS A 349 -21.43 53.20 16.17
C LYS A 349 -22.68 53.17 15.27
N THR A 350 -22.54 53.32 13.95
CA THR A 350 -23.65 53.29 12.97
C THR A 350 -23.36 52.32 11.83
N THR A 351 -24.30 51.38 11.62
CA THR A 351 -24.24 50.34 10.59
C THR A 351 -24.50 50.93 9.20
N ASN A 352 -23.52 51.63 8.63
CA ASN A 352 -23.65 52.23 7.30
C ASN A 352 -23.64 51.16 6.19
N ALA A 353 -24.39 51.39 5.10
CA ALA A 353 -24.45 50.50 3.93
C ALA A 353 -23.07 50.10 3.37
N GLY A 354 -22.09 51.01 3.43
CA GLY A 354 -20.70 50.72 3.03
C GLY A 354 -19.97 49.68 3.90
N THR A 355 -20.35 49.52 5.17
CA THR A 355 -19.79 48.49 6.06
C THR A 355 -20.38 47.11 5.73
N MET A 356 -21.66 47.03 5.36
CA MET A 356 -22.31 45.78 4.92
C MET A 356 -21.69 45.25 3.62
N VAL A 357 -21.44 46.13 2.64
CA VAL A 357 -20.77 45.73 1.37
C VAL A 357 -19.36 45.21 1.60
N LYS A 358 -18.59 45.81 2.53
CA LYS A 358 -17.26 45.31 2.90
C LYS A 358 -17.34 43.93 3.57
N LEU A 359 -18.31 43.72 4.46
CA LEU A 359 -18.49 42.46 5.18
C LEU A 359 -18.90 41.31 4.24
N ASP A 360 -19.79 41.58 3.27
CA ASP A 360 -20.17 40.59 2.24
C ASP A 360 -19.00 40.24 1.31
N LYS A 361 -18.14 41.20 0.99
CA LYS A 361 -16.93 40.96 0.21
C LYS A 361 -15.93 40.07 0.96
N ILE A 362 -15.76 40.28 2.27
CA ILE A 362 -14.91 39.44 3.13
C ILE A 362 -15.49 38.03 3.23
N LYS A 363 -16.79 37.91 3.49
CA LYS A 363 -17.51 36.62 3.56
C LYS A 363 -17.34 35.81 2.27
N SER A 364 -17.54 36.44 1.11
CA SER A 364 -17.41 35.80 -0.19
C SER A 364 -15.98 35.30 -0.46
N LYS A 365 -14.95 36.09 -0.10
CA LYS A 365 -13.55 35.69 -0.22
C LYS A 365 -13.19 34.52 0.71
N LEU A 366 -13.56 34.59 1.98
CA LEU A 366 -13.32 33.52 2.95
C LEU A 366 -13.98 32.22 2.51
N LEU A 367 -15.25 32.28 2.08
CA LEU A 367 -15.98 31.11 1.59
C LEU A 367 -15.32 30.51 0.34
N THR A 368 -14.80 31.34 -0.57
CA THR A 368 -14.06 30.88 -1.75
C THR A 368 -12.81 30.10 -1.35
N TYR A 369 -12.05 30.58 -0.38
CA TYR A 369 -10.85 29.86 0.11
C TYR A 369 -11.20 28.56 0.81
N VAL A 370 -12.25 28.54 1.64
CA VAL A 370 -12.75 27.33 2.32
C VAL A 370 -13.07 26.24 1.30
N VAL A 371 -13.91 26.55 0.31
CA VAL A 371 -14.33 25.56 -0.69
C VAL A 371 -13.15 25.11 -1.55
N LEU A 372 -12.22 26.00 -1.91
CA LEU A 372 -11.05 25.64 -2.70
C LEU A 372 -10.10 24.71 -1.93
N ILE A 373 -9.82 24.99 -0.66
CA ILE A 373 -8.94 24.14 0.17
C ILE A 373 -9.61 22.77 0.41
N LEU A 374 -10.89 22.75 0.76
CA LEU A 374 -11.64 21.50 0.91
C LEU A 374 -11.63 20.68 -0.38
N PHE A 375 -11.82 21.32 -1.55
CA PHE A 375 -11.75 20.64 -2.84
C PHE A 375 -10.38 20.02 -3.13
N ILE A 376 -9.29 20.76 -2.91
CA ILE A 376 -7.92 20.26 -3.14
C ILE A 376 -7.59 19.09 -2.21
N THR A 377 -8.04 19.16 -0.96
CA THR A 377 -7.71 18.20 0.10
C THR A 377 -8.72 17.05 0.22
N TYR A 378 -9.82 17.10 -0.52
CA TYR A 378 -10.90 16.11 -0.48
C TYR A 378 -10.39 14.69 -0.75
N GLN A 379 -9.65 14.50 -1.83
CA GLN A 379 -9.15 13.18 -2.24
C GLN A 379 -8.22 12.54 -1.17
N PRO A 380 -7.13 13.20 -0.70
CA PRO A 380 -6.30 12.66 0.39
C PRO A 380 -7.06 12.42 1.69
N THR A 381 -8.07 13.24 1.99
CA THR A 381 -8.91 13.07 3.18
C THR A 381 -9.77 11.81 3.07
N CYS A 382 -10.33 11.54 1.90
CA CYS A 382 -11.10 10.32 1.64
C CYS A 382 -10.22 9.06 1.73
N ASP A 383 -9.00 9.09 1.17
CA ASP A 383 -8.04 7.97 1.27
C ASP A 383 -7.78 7.59 2.74
N ALA A 384 -7.45 8.57 3.58
CA ALA A 384 -7.19 8.35 5.00
C ALA A 384 -8.42 7.84 5.79
N ILE A 385 -9.64 8.14 5.34
CA ILE A 385 -10.87 7.59 5.90
C ILE A 385 -11.03 6.12 5.48
N PHE A 386 -10.82 5.81 4.21
CA PHE A 386 -10.95 4.45 3.68
C PHE A 386 -9.85 3.49 4.20
N GLU A 387 -8.65 3.99 4.52
CA GLU A 387 -7.54 3.18 5.06
C GLU A 387 -7.90 2.43 6.35
N ILE A 388 -8.89 2.88 7.13
CA ILE A 388 -9.28 2.27 8.42
C ILE A 388 -10.43 1.27 8.30
N TYR A 389 -11.13 1.24 7.17
CA TYR A 389 -12.32 0.41 7.00
C TYR A 389 -12.06 -1.07 7.25
N PRO A 390 -13.08 -1.83 7.70
CA PRO A 390 -12.97 -3.29 7.85
C PRO A 390 -12.57 -4.01 6.56
N GLY A 391 -12.97 -3.48 5.40
CA GLY A 391 -12.57 -4.03 4.10
C GLY A 391 -11.06 -3.92 3.82
N ALA A 392 -10.38 -2.94 4.41
CA ALA A 392 -8.93 -2.76 4.30
C ALA A 392 -8.12 -3.69 5.22
N CYS A 393 -8.77 -4.67 5.85
CA CYS A 393 -8.13 -5.65 6.71
C CYS A 393 -7.91 -6.97 5.99
N ASP A 394 -6.67 -7.45 6.00
CA ASP A 394 -6.33 -8.76 5.44
C ASP A 394 -6.36 -9.83 6.55
N THR A 395 -7.05 -10.94 6.26
CA THR A 395 -7.16 -12.08 7.18
C THR A 395 -6.13 -13.15 6.83
N PHE A 396 -5.25 -13.47 7.78
CA PHE A 396 -4.22 -14.49 7.64
C PHE A 396 -4.57 -15.72 8.47
N VAL A 397 -4.62 -16.88 7.81
CA VAL A 397 -4.71 -18.19 8.47
C VAL A 397 -3.30 -18.65 8.79
N VAL A 398 -2.94 -18.64 10.08
CA VAL A 398 -1.55 -18.76 10.55
C VAL A 398 -1.13 -20.22 10.69
N ASP A 399 -2.04 -21.08 11.13
CA ASP A 399 -1.80 -22.51 11.26
C ASP A 399 -2.22 -23.27 10.00
N ARG A 400 -1.79 -24.53 9.91
CA ARG A 400 -2.13 -25.40 8.78
C ARG A 400 -3.53 -25.99 8.89
N GLU A 401 -3.99 -26.17 10.12
CA GLU A 401 -5.30 -26.76 10.43
C GLU A 401 -6.44 -25.74 10.25
N GLY A 402 -6.13 -24.44 10.18
CA GLY A 402 -7.10 -23.38 9.98
C GLY A 402 -7.75 -22.85 11.27
N ASN A 403 -7.25 -23.24 12.43
CA ASN A 403 -7.83 -22.89 13.72
C ASN A 403 -7.40 -21.50 14.23
N ILE A 404 -6.27 -20.97 13.75
CA ILE A 404 -5.71 -19.70 14.22
C ILE A 404 -5.72 -18.68 13.07
N THR A 405 -6.61 -17.69 13.18
CA THR A 405 -6.71 -16.58 12.23
C THR A 405 -6.38 -15.25 12.89
N ILE A 406 -5.64 -14.39 12.19
CA ILE A 406 -5.38 -13.01 12.59
C ILE A 406 -5.81 -12.05 11.49
N SER A 407 -6.44 -10.95 11.85
CA SER A 407 -6.85 -9.90 10.92
C SER A 407 -6.01 -8.65 11.17
N LEU A 408 -5.28 -8.21 10.15
CA LEU A 408 -4.29 -7.14 10.25
C LEU A 408 -4.62 -6.05 9.23
N LEU A 409 -4.36 -4.79 9.59
CA LEU A 409 -4.65 -3.65 8.72
C LEU A 409 -3.67 -3.61 7.54
N ARG A 410 -4.14 -3.48 6.30
CA ARG A 410 -3.25 -3.47 5.12
C ARG A 410 -2.27 -2.29 5.09
N ALA A 411 -2.73 -1.13 5.57
CA ALA A 411 -1.89 0.06 5.71
C ALA A 411 -0.76 -0.14 6.75
N ASP A 412 -0.98 -1.00 7.74
CA ASP A 412 -0.03 -1.32 8.80
C ASP A 412 -0.30 -2.70 9.40
N TYR A 413 0.45 -3.71 8.94
CA TYR A 413 0.28 -5.09 9.40
C TYR A 413 0.68 -5.36 10.85
N ASP A 414 1.18 -4.39 11.63
CA ASP A 414 1.35 -4.57 13.08
C ASP A 414 0.07 -4.20 13.85
N VAL A 415 -0.93 -3.59 13.20
CA VAL A 415 -2.19 -3.19 13.82
C VAL A 415 -3.23 -4.29 13.63
N ASN A 416 -3.76 -4.80 14.74
CA ASN A 416 -4.85 -5.77 14.73
C ASN A 416 -6.18 -5.06 14.45
N CYS A 417 -6.92 -5.51 13.44
CA CYS A 417 -8.19 -4.87 13.08
C CYS A 417 -9.25 -4.96 14.19
N LYS A 418 -9.17 -5.95 15.08
CA LYS A 418 -10.08 -6.04 16.23
C LYS A 418 -9.90 -4.90 17.24
N SER A 419 -8.69 -4.36 17.38
CA SER A 419 -8.42 -3.29 18.38
C SER A 419 -8.87 -1.90 17.92
N ILE A 420 -9.14 -1.73 16.61
CA ILE A 420 -9.52 -0.44 16.02
C ILE A 420 -11.02 -0.34 15.67
N ALA A 421 -11.84 -1.26 16.17
CA ALA A 421 -13.28 -1.31 15.86
C ALA A 421 -14.02 0.01 16.11
N HIS A 422 -13.67 0.76 17.17
CA HIS A 422 -14.24 2.08 17.42
C HIS A 422 -13.94 3.06 16.27
N TYR A 423 -12.70 3.10 15.77
CA TYR A 423 -12.32 4.00 14.67
C TYR A 423 -13.01 3.62 13.36
N GLN A 424 -13.35 2.33 13.17
CA GLN A 424 -14.11 1.87 12.01
C GLN A 424 -15.53 2.45 12.02
N THR A 425 -16.22 2.47 13.18
CA THR A 425 -17.52 3.12 13.32
C THR A 425 -17.45 4.61 13.02
N GLU A 426 -16.44 5.30 13.55
CA GLU A 426 -16.20 6.73 13.25
C GLU A 426 -15.94 6.98 11.77
N ALA A 427 -15.25 6.06 11.07
CA ALA A 427 -15.00 6.16 9.64
C ALA A 427 -16.30 6.09 8.81
N TYR A 428 -17.26 5.24 9.19
CA TYR A 428 -18.58 5.21 8.53
C TYR A 428 -19.34 6.54 8.71
N ILE A 429 -19.28 7.13 9.90
CA ILE A 429 -19.89 8.44 10.18
C ILE A 429 -19.22 9.52 9.33
N ALA A 430 -17.88 9.56 9.29
CA ALA A 430 -17.12 10.49 8.47
C ALA A 430 -17.43 10.36 6.98
N THR A 431 -17.70 9.15 6.49
CA THR A 431 -18.11 8.91 5.10
C THR A 431 -19.46 9.55 4.78
N VAL A 432 -20.46 9.42 5.66
CA VAL A 432 -21.75 10.08 5.46
C VAL A 432 -21.60 11.62 5.52
N LEU A 433 -20.91 12.12 6.55
CA LEU A 433 -20.81 13.55 6.85
C LEU A 433 -19.90 14.33 5.88
N TYR A 434 -18.87 13.69 5.33
CA TYR A 434 -17.88 14.37 4.50
C TYR A 434 -17.80 13.78 3.09
N VAL A 435 -17.54 12.47 2.96
CA VAL A 435 -17.32 11.84 1.65
C VAL A 435 -18.56 12.00 0.76
N ILE A 436 -19.76 11.76 1.28
CA ILE A 436 -21.01 11.87 0.51
C ILE A 436 -21.60 13.28 0.57
N ALA A 437 -21.71 13.87 1.77
CA ALA A 437 -22.39 15.15 1.91
C ALA A 437 -21.67 16.30 1.19
N TYR A 438 -20.33 16.34 1.17
CA TYR A 438 -19.60 17.46 0.55
C TYR A 438 -19.85 17.58 -0.96
N PRO A 439 -19.67 16.53 -1.79
CA PRO A 439 -20.03 16.60 -3.22
C PRO A 439 -21.50 16.90 -3.46
N LEU A 440 -22.41 16.33 -2.65
CA LEU A 440 -23.85 16.58 -2.79
C LEU A 440 -24.20 18.04 -2.49
N ILE A 441 -23.62 18.63 -1.44
CA ILE A 441 -23.81 20.05 -1.12
C ILE A 441 -23.30 20.92 -2.27
N LEU A 442 -22.12 20.63 -2.83
CA LEU A 442 -21.62 21.35 -4.00
C LEU A 442 -22.56 21.23 -5.21
N LEU A 443 -23.06 20.03 -5.49
CA LEU A 443 -23.97 19.78 -6.60
C LEU A 443 -25.32 20.51 -6.41
N ILE A 444 -25.88 20.47 -5.20
CA ILE A 444 -27.13 21.17 -4.85
C ILE A 444 -26.96 22.67 -4.96
N LEU A 445 -25.84 23.22 -4.45
CA LEU A 445 -25.53 24.64 -4.56
C LEU A 445 -25.40 25.06 -6.03
N LEU A 446 -24.63 24.32 -6.84
CA LEU A 446 -24.48 24.59 -8.27
C LEU A 446 -25.84 24.55 -9.00
N ARG A 447 -26.66 23.52 -8.75
CA ARG A 447 -28.00 23.39 -9.33
C ARG A 447 -28.92 24.54 -8.93
N LYS A 448 -28.91 24.93 -7.65
CA LYS A 448 -29.72 26.04 -7.14
C LYS A 448 -29.33 27.37 -7.79
N TYR A 449 -28.04 27.64 -7.94
CA TYR A 449 -27.57 28.87 -8.58
C TYR A 449 -27.85 28.91 -10.09
N CYS A 450 -27.71 27.78 -10.80
CA CYS A 450 -28.07 27.75 -12.22
C CYS A 450 -29.59 27.82 -12.45
N ARG A 451 -30.44 27.22 -11.59
CA ARG A 451 -31.91 27.32 -11.72
C ARG A 451 -32.45 28.72 -11.45
N LYS A 452 -31.95 29.40 -10.40
CA LYS A 452 -32.39 30.75 -10.02
C LYS A 452 -32.08 31.80 -11.10
N LEU A 453 -31.12 31.51 -11.97
CA LEU A 453 -30.80 32.33 -13.14
C LEU A 453 -31.81 32.12 -14.28
N THR A 454 -32.27 30.89 -14.51
CA THR A 454 -33.31 30.58 -15.49
C THR A 454 -34.59 31.37 -15.20
N GLU A 455 -35.03 31.38 -13.93
CA GLU A 455 -36.21 32.13 -13.48
C GLU A 455 -36.06 33.65 -13.67
N LYS A 456 -34.89 34.24 -13.32
CA LYS A 456 -34.64 35.68 -13.52
C LYS A 456 -34.51 36.10 -14.98
N LYS A 457 -34.05 35.21 -15.86
CA LYS A 457 -33.93 35.48 -17.30
C LYS A 457 -35.31 35.49 -17.94
N ILE A 458 -36.16 34.51 -17.61
CA ILE A 458 -37.57 34.46 -18.06
C ILE A 458 -38.33 35.73 -17.63
N ILE A 459 -38.14 36.20 -16.40
CA ILE A 459 -38.78 37.44 -15.91
C ILE A 459 -38.23 38.69 -16.61
N LYS A 460 -36.95 38.71 -17.00
CA LYS A 460 -36.34 39.84 -17.73
C LYS A 460 -36.70 39.87 -19.22
N GLU A 461 -36.86 38.71 -19.85
CA GLU A 461 -37.37 38.60 -21.23
C GLU A 461 -38.87 38.95 -21.25
N SER A 462 -39.67 38.47 -20.28
CA SER A 462 -41.10 38.79 -20.17
C SER A 462 -41.42 40.26 -19.84
N ASN A 463 -40.48 41.03 -19.27
CA ASN A 463 -40.67 42.46 -18.99
C ASN A 463 -40.12 43.37 -20.10
N ASN A 464 -39.50 42.80 -21.15
CA ASN A 464 -38.94 43.53 -22.28
C ASN A 464 -39.74 43.35 -23.57
N ASP A 465 -40.86 42.61 -23.54
CA ASP A 465 -41.79 42.51 -24.65
C ASP A 465 -42.83 43.63 -24.55
N ASP A 466 -42.42 44.83 -24.95
CA ASP A 466 -43.34 45.86 -25.38
C ASP A 466 -42.92 46.38 -26.76
N CYS A 467 -43.89 46.34 -27.69
CA CYS A 467 -43.92 46.87 -29.06
C CYS A 467 -43.37 46.02 -30.24
N CYS A 468 -44.32 45.39 -30.95
CA CYS A 468 -44.58 45.35 -32.42
C CYS A 468 -43.43 45.04 -33.40
N SER A 469 -43.59 44.37 -34.55
CA SER A 469 -44.67 43.64 -35.25
C SER A 469 -44.08 43.20 -36.62
N ASN A 470 -44.68 42.17 -37.24
CA ASN A 470 -44.58 41.79 -38.67
C ASN A 470 -43.29 41.05 -39.10
N SER A 471 -43.27 40.00 -39.93
CA SER A 471 -44.30 39.27 -40.71
C SER A 471 -43.60 38.12 -41.48
N LEU A 472 -44.39 37.14 -41.96
CA LEU A 472 -44.12 36.18 -43.06
C LEU A 472 -43.18 34.98 -42.76
N SER A 473 -43.74 33.77 -42.55
CA SER A 473 -43.99 32.68 -43.55
C SER A 473 -42.75 31.80 -43.79
N ALA A 474 -42.75 30.48 -43.92
CA ALA A 474 -43.71 29.39 -43.85
C ALA A 474 -42.90 28.06 -43.77
N ASN A 475 -43.56 26.99 -43.30
CA ASN A 475 -43.34 25.55 -43.58
C ASN A 475 -41.97 24.88 -43.28
N GLU A 476 -41.92 23.93 -42.33
CA GLU A 476 -42.01 22.47 -42.60
C GLU A 476 -41.73 21.60 -41.33
N ILE A 477 -42.79 20.88 -40.90
CA ILE A 477 -42.92 19.47 -40.47
C ILE A 477 -41.86 18.80 -39.54
N THR A 478 -42.38 18.39 -38.37
CA THR A 478 -42.02 17.28 -37.42
C THR A 478 -40.96 17.46 -36.31
N PRO A 479 -41.22 16.87 -35.12
CA PRO A 479 -40.92 17.48 -33.83
C PRO A 479 -39.91 16.66 -32.99
N LEU A 480 -39.68 17.15 -31.76
CA LEU A 480 -39.11 16.42 -30.62
C LEU A 480 -37.57 16.44 -30.49
N PHE A 481 -37.01 17.58 -30.07
CA PHE A 481 -35.97 17.73 -29.02
C PHE A 481 -35.44 19.19 -29.00
N SER A 482 -36.32 20.19 -28.98
CA SER A 482 -35.92 21.58 -28.68
C SER A 482 -35.89 21.79 -27.16
N GLY A 483 -34.86 21.25 -26.52
CA GLY A 483 -34.55 21.55 -25.13
C GLY A 483 -33.91 22.94 -25.04
N HIS A 484 -34.72 23.93 -24.69
CA HIS A 484 -34.33 25.32 -24.44
C HIS A 484 -33.00 25.39 -23.66
N GLN A 485 -31.95 25.88 -24.32
CA GLN A 485 -30.57 25.78 -23.90
C GLN A 485 -30.30 26.67 -22.67
N ALA A 486 -30.12 26.06 -21.50
CA ALA A 486 -29.88 26.75 -20.24
C ALA A 486 -28.44 27.33 -20.17
N THR A 487 -28.31 28.65 -20.32
CA THR A 487 -27.03 29.38 -20.19
C THR A 487 -26.86 29.94 -18.77
N CYS A 488 -25.80 29.53 -18.03
CA CYS A 488 -25.58 29.88 -16.62
C CYS A 488 -24.51 30.98 -16.48
N ARG A 489 -24.90 32.27 -16.51
CA ARG A 489 -23.95 33.40 -16.62
C ARG A 489 -23.49 34.09 -15.32
N THR A 490 -24.08 33.85 -14.14
CA THR A 490 -23.62 34.53 -12.90
C THR A 490 -23.60 33.63 -11.66
N ILE A 491 -22.60 32.73 -11.62
CA ILE A 491 -22.28 31.87 -10.48
C ILE A 491 -21.49 32.68 -9.42
N PRO A 492 -21.73 32.49 -8.10
CA PRO A 492 -20.95 33.14 -7.05
C PRO A 492 -19.44 32.89 -7.21
N SER A 493 -18.60 33.85 -6.85
CA SER A 493 -17.14 33.74 -6.98
C SER A 493 -16.55 32.48 -6.34
N CYS A 494 -17.18 31.98 -5.27
CA CYS A 494 -16.80 30.75 -4.58
C CYS A 494 -17.03 29.46 -5.38
N LEU A 495 -18.05 29.40 -6.24
CA LEU A 495 -18.37 28.22 -7.06
C LEU A 495 -17.89 28.35 -8.50
N LYS A 496 -17.51 29.57 -8.91
CA LYS A 496 -17.06 29.87 -10.26
C LYS A 496 -15.89 28.98 -10.70
N PHE A 497 -14.97 28.63 -9.80
CA PHE A 497 -13.83 27.78 -10.14
C PHE A 497 -14.26 26.37 -10.58
N LEU A 498 -15.38 25.82 -10.09
CA LEU A 498 -15.86 24.48 -10.48
C LEU A 498 -16.36 24.46 -11.93
N THR A 499 -16.95 25.56 -12.38
CA THR A 499 -17.61 25.65 -13.69
C THR A 499 -16.79 26.34 -14.77
N GLU A 500 -15.75 27.10 -14.39
CA GLU A 500 -15.00 27.98 -15.30
C GLU A 500 -14.28 27.24 -16.45
N ASN A 501 -13.86 25.99 -16.21
CA ASN A 501 -13.13 25.20 -17.19
C ASN A 501 -14.04 24.54 -18.24
N TYR A 502 -15.32 24.39 -17.94
CA TYR A 502 -16.26 23.60 -18.73
C TYR A 502 -17.18 24.49 -19.57
N LYS A 503 -17.70 23.93 -20.66
CA LYS A 503 -18.80 24.54 -21.40
C LYS A 503 -20.02 24.68 -20.47
N GLU A 504 -20.84 25.70 -20.69
CA GLU A 504 -21.96 26.03 -19.79
C GLU A 504 -22.94 24.86 -19.58
N GLN A 505 -23.10 24.00 -20.59
CA GLN A 505 -23.94 22.80 -20.55
C GLN A 505 -23.40 21.68 -19.64
N PHE A 506 -22.11 21.70 -19.29
CA PHE A 506 -21.44 20.68 -18.47
C PHE A 506 -21.02 21.23 -17.10
N TRP A 507 -21.86 22.06 -16.48
CA TRP A 507 -21.58 22.71 -15.19
C TRP A 507 -21.31 21.74 -14.02
N PHE A 508 -21.76 20.49 -14.11
CA PHE A 508 -21.57 19.46 -13.07
C PHE A 508 -20.30 18.62 -13.24
N TRP A 509 -19.56 18.79 -14.34
CA TRP A 509 -18.51 17.85 -14.76
C TRP A 509 -17.36 17.73 -13.75
N GLU A 510 -17.01 18.81 -13.06
CA GLU A 510 -15.97 18.78 -12.01
C GLU A 510 -16.35 17.86 -10.84
N ILE A 511 -17.64 17.80 -10.47
CA ILE A 511 -18.13 16.90 -9.41
C ILE A 511 -18.09 15.44 -9.87
N LEU A 512 -18.34 15.20 -11.16
CA LEU A 512 -18.24 13.87 -11.77
C LEU A 512 -16.78 13.36 -11.80
N GLU A 513 -15.81 14.23 -12.13
CA GLU A 513 -14.38 13.92 -12.00
C GLU A 513 -13.95 13.69 -10.55
N LEU A 514 -14.49 14.46 -9.60
CA LEU A 514 -14.26 14.27 -8.17
C LEU A 514 -14.74 12.89 -7.71
N GLY A 515 -15.95 12.50 -8.12
CA GLY A 515 -16.53 11.19 -7.81
C GLY A 515 -15.73 10.03 -8.38
N ARG A 516 -15.19 10.17 -9.61
CA ARG A 516 -14.30 9.16 -10.20
C ARG A 516 -13.06 8.93 -9.34
N LYS A 517 -12.37 10.01 -8.96
CA LYS A 517 -11.12 9.93 -8.18
C LYS A 517 -11.35 9.22 -6.85
N VAL A 518 -12.40 9.59 -6.12
CA VAL A 518 -12.74 8.95 -4.83
C VAL A 518 -13.19 7.51 -5.03
N GLY A 519 -13.99 7.22 -6.05
CA GLY A 519 -14.43 5.86 -6.35
C GLY A 519 -13.25 4.92 -6.65
N GLN A 520 -12.26 5.39 -7.42
CA GLN A 520 -11.05 4.63 -7.71
C GLN A 520 -10.21 4.39 -6.45
N THR A 521 -9.98 5.42 -5.63
CA THR A 521 -9.23 5.28 -4.38
C THR A 521 -9.95 4.39 -3.37
N MET A 522 -11.28 4.48 -3.26
CA MET A 522 -12.06 3.58 -2.41
C MET A 522 -11.84 2.11 -2.78
N LEU A 523 -11.89 1.77 -4.07
CA LEU A 523 -11.67 0.39 -4.53
C LEU A 523 -10.23 -0.08 -4.26
N ILE A 524 -9.23 0.73 -4.61
CA ILE A 524 -7.81 0.39 -4.42
C ILE A 524 -7.49 0.21 -2.94
N THR A 525 -7.95 1.10 -2.07
CA THR A 525 -7.64 1.07 -0.64
C THR A 525 -8.37 -0.07 0.08
N LEU A 526 -9.65 -0.30 -0.25
CA LEU A 526 -10.45 -1.37 0.40
C LEU A 526 -10.09 -2.76 -0.10
N LEU A 527 -10.12 -3.01 -1.40
CA LEU A 527 -9.94 -4.36 -1.94
C LEU A 527 -8.47 -4.71 -2.18
N GLY A 528 -7.61 -3.69 -2.29
CA GLY A 528 -6.20 -3.86 -2.63
C GLY A 528 -6.01 -4.00 -4.13
N TRP A 529 -4.80 -3.72 -4.61
CA TRP A 529 -4.48 -3.79 -6.03
C TRP A 529 -4.53 -5.22 -6.59
N GLU A 530 -4.25 -6.24 -5.76
CA GLU A 530 -4.17 -7.62 -6.23
C GLU A 530 -5.54 -8.22 -6.57
N ASP A 531 -6.61 -7.64 -6.03
CA ASP A 531 -7.97 -8.10 -6.26
C ASP A 531 -8.41 -7.88 -7.72
N ALA A 532 -9.06 -8.88 -8.30
CA ALA A 532 -9.47 -8.87 -9.70
C ALA A 532 -10.56 -7.81 -9.97
N LEU A 533 -11.46 -7.56 -9.00
CA LEU A 533 -12.49 -6.54 -9.16
C LEU A 533 -11.87 -5.15 -9.16
N THR A 534 -10.89 -4.88 -8.29
CA THR A 534 -10.14 -3.61 -8.32
C THR A 534 -9.55 -3.34 -9.70
N LYS A 535 -8.85 -4.32 -10.28
CA LYS A 535 -8.25 -4.20 -11.61
C LYS A 535 -9.32 -3.94 -12.68
N LEU A 536 -10.41 -4.70 -12.67
CA LEU A 536 -11.48 -4.58 -13.65
C LEU A 536 -12.19 -3.21 -13.58
N PHE A 537 -12.56 -2.76 -12.38
CA PHE A 537 -13.25 -1.48 -12.20
C PHE A 537 -12.33 -0.28 -12.46
N THR A 538 -11.05 -0.34 -12.09
CA THR A 538 -10.10 0.76 -12.37
C THR A 538 -9.82 0.90 -13.87
N ILE A 539 -9.65 -0.20 -14.59
CA ILE A 539 -9.55 -0.19 -16.06
C ILE A 539 -10.86 0.31 -16.68
N GLY A 540 -12.00 -0.25 -16.29
CA GLY A 540 -13.31 0.10 -16.84
C GLY A 540 -13.67 1.57 -16.62
N THR A 541 -13.44 2.12 -15.43
CA THR A 541 -13.65 3.55 -15.14
C THR A 541 -12.72 4.45 -15.95
N SER A 542 -11.47 4.03 -16.18
CA SER A 542 -10.52 4.81 -17.00
C SER A 542 -10.95 4.85 -18.47
N VAL A 543 -11.38 3.72 -19.04
CA VAL A 543 -11.91 3.64 -20.42
C VAL A 543 -13.21 4.43 -20.56
N LEU A 544 -14.12 4.33 -19.58
CA LEU A 544 -15.37 5.07 -19.56
C LEU A 544 -15.12 6.58 -19.64
N PHE A 545 -14.24 7.11 -18.78
CA PHE A 545 -13.96 8.54 -18.74
C PHE A 545 -13.20 9.03 -19.96
N LEU A 546 -12.28 8.24 -20.50
CA LEU A 546 -11.64 8.55 -21.78
C LEU A 546 -12.70 8.68 -22.89
N SER A 547 -13.63 7.72 -22.97
CA SER A 547 -14.72 7.71 -23.96
C SER A 547 -15.67 8.91 -23.78
N LEU A 548 -16.01 9.25 -22.54
CA LEU A 548 -16.86 10.40 -22.23
C LEU A 548 -16.20 11.73 -22.66
N HIS A 549 -14.88 11.89 -22.44
CA HIS A 549 -14.15 13.08 -22.87
C HIS A 549 -14.05 13.19 -24.39
N VAL A 550 -13.84 12.07 -25.10
CA VAL A 550 -13.85 12.05 -26.58
C VAL A 550 -15.24 12.42 -27.12
N LYS A 551 -16.31 11.83 -26.57
CA LYS A 551 -17.68 12.03 -27.07
C LYS A 551 -18.23 13.43 -26.81
N TYR A 552 -18.07 13.94 -25.58
CA TYR A 552 -18.73 15.17 -25.15
C TYR A 552 -17.85 16.41 -25.23
N SER A 553 -16.52 16.26 -25.26
CA SER A 553 -15.55 17.36 -25.26
C SER A 553 -15.95 18.49 -24.29
N PRO A 554 -16.01 18.20 -22.97
CA PRO A 554 -16.67 19.08 -22.00
C PRO A 554 -15.90 20.37 -21.70
N MET A 555 -14.59 20.42 -21.95
CA MET A 555 -13.76 21.60 -21.70
C MET A 555 -14.09 22.75 -22.67
N LYS A 556 -13.95 23.98 -22.19
CA LYS A 556 -14.21 25.19 -22.99
C LYS A 556 -13.08 25.49 -23.97
N ILE A 557 -11.83 25.23 -23.58
CA ILE A 557 -10.63 25.54 -24.38
C ILE A 557 -10.13 24.25 -25.06
N PRO A 558 -9.91 24.23 -26.39
CA PRO A 558 -9.43 23.04 -27.11
C PRO A 558 -8.12 22.47 -26.55
N PHE A 559 -7.18 23.32 -26.17
CA PHE A 559 -5.92 22.89 -25.57
C PHE A 559 -6.13 22.13 -24.24
N GLU A 560 -7.01 22.63 -23.37
CA GLU A 560 -7.32 21.97 -22.09
C GLU A 560 -8.00 20.62 -22.31
N GLN A 561 -8.82 20.51 -23.37
CA GLN A 561 -9.39 19.22 -23.78
C GLN A 561 -8.31 18.21 -24.19
N HIS A 562 -7.35 18.62 -25.02
CA HIS A 562 -6.26 17.73 -25.46
C HIS A 562 -5.35 17.35 -24.28
N LEU A 563 -5.05 18.29 -23.39
CA LEU A 563 -4.25 18.04 -22.19
C LEU A 563 -4.96 17.05 -21.25
N GLN A 564 -6.26 17.22 -21.03
CA GLN A 564 -7.06 16.27 -20.23
C GLN A 564 -7.09 14.89 -20.88
N LEU A 565 -7.29 14.80 -22.20
CA LEU A 565 -7.28 13.54 -22.93
C LEU A 565 -5.93 12.83 -22.82
N PHE A 566 -4.83 13.57 -23.02
CA PHE A 566 -3.47 13.06 -22.85
C PHE A 566 -3.22 12.54 -21.44
N SER A 567 -3.69 13.27 -20.41
CA SER A 567 -3.58 12.83 -19.01
C SER A 567 -4.35 11.54 -18.73
N LEU A 568 -5.55 11.37 -19.31
CA LEU A 568 -6.37 10.17 -19.14
C LEU A 568 -5.76 8.96 -19.86
N ILE A 569 -5.19 9.17 -21.06
CA ILE A 569 -4.45 8.12 -21.78
C ILE A 569 -3.24 7.67 -20.95
N ALA A 570 -2.49 8.61 -20.36
CA ALA A 570 -1.36 8.26 -19.51
C ALA A 570 -1.78 7.50 -18.25
N ILE A 571 -2.86 7.91 -17.58
CA ILE A 571 -3.43 7.15 -16.44
C ILE A 571 -3.82 5.73 -16.89
N PHE A 572 -4.50 5.60 -18.02
CA PHE A 572 -4.91 4.30 -18.55
C PHE A 572 -3.72 3.39 -18.83
N LEU A 573 -2.66 3.90 -19.46
CA LEU A 573 -1.44 3.14 -19.74
C LEU A 573 -0.72 2.72 -18.44
N ASN A 574 -0.63 3.62 -17.45
CA ASN A 574 -0.08 3.31 -16.14
C ASN A 574 -0.86 2.17 -15.44
N ILE A 575 -2.19 2.24 -15.47
CA ILE A 575 -3.08 1.20 -14.90
C ILE A 575 -2.92 -0.13 -15.65
N LEU A 576 -2.84 -0.11 -16.99
CA LEU A 576 -2.71 -1.31 -17.81
C LEU A 576 -1.40 -2.05 -17.52
N VAL A 577 -0.28 -1.33 -17.44
CA VAL A 577 1.02 -1.92 -17.10
C VAL A 577 1.04 -2.45 -15.67
N ALA A 578 0.36 -1.78 -14.74
CA ALA A 578 0.24 -2.24 -13.36
C ALA A 578 -0.65 -3.49 -13.21
N ALA A 579 -1.64 -3.66 -14.10
CA ALA A 579 -2.61 -4.76 -14.00
C ALA A 579 -2.10 -6.06 -14.65
N VAL A 580 -1.24 -5.96 -15.67
CA VAL A 580 -0.75 -7.10 -16.43
C VAL A 580 0.61 -7.57 -15.88
N PRO A 581 0.83 -8.87 -15.62
CA PRO A 581 2.13 -9.38 -15.22
C PRO A 581 3.12 -9.24 -16.39
N VAL A 582 4.06 -8.31 -16.25
CA VAL A 582 5.12 -8.07 -17.25
C VAL A 582 6.32 -8.97 -16.97
N ALA A 583 6.86 -9.62 -18.01
CA ALA A 583 8.09 -10.40 -17.89
C ALA A 583 9.27 -9.50 -17.46
N VAL A 584 10.13 -10.03 -16.59
CA VAL A 584 11.24 -9.30 -15.95
C VAL A 584 12.13 -8.57 -16.97
N GLN A 585 12.30 -9.13 -18.17
CA GLN A 585 13.12 -8.57 -19.24
C GLN A 585 12.60 -7.21 -19.76
N TYR A 586 11.29 -6.97 -19.78
CA TYR A 586 10.69 -5.74 -20.32
C TYR A 586 10.35 -4.70 -19.24
N GLN A 587 10.45 -5.08 -17.97
CA GLN A 587 10.03 -4.26 -16.83
C GLN A 587 10.75 -2.91 -16.76
N ALA A 588 12.06 -2.88 -17.06
CA ALA A 588 12.85 -1.66 -17.07
C ALA A 588 12.41 -0.70 -18.19
N THR A 589 12.28 -1.21 -19.42
CA THR A 589 11.89 -0.42 -20.60
C THR A 589 10.49 0.18 -20.46
N LEU A 590 9.52 -0.62 -20.00
CA LEU A 590 8.16 -0.15 -19.73
C LEU A 590 8.13 0.92 -18.63
N SER A 591 8.87 0.70 -17.54
CA SER A 591 8.96 1.70 -16.46
C SER A 591 9.56 3.02 -16.96
N THR A 592 10.59 2.98 -17.80
CA THR A 592 11.18 4.20 -18.38
C THR A 592 10.21 4.92 -19.31
N LEU A 593 9.43 4.19 -20.12
CA LEU A 593 8.44 4.76 -21.03
C LEU A 593 7.31 5.47 -20.26
N LEU A 594 6.78 4.83 -19.21
CA LEU A 594 5.75 5.44 -18.36
C LEU A 594 6.25 6.71 -17.69
N ILE A 595 7.50 6.71 -17.22
CA ILE A 595 8.08 7.90 -16.58
C ILE A 595 8.26 9.04 -17.59
N LEU A 596 8.70 8.75 -18.83
CA LEU A 596 8.77 9.75 -19.88
C LEU A 596 7.39 10.31 -20.23
N LEU A 597 6.36 9.46 -20.24
CA LEU A 597 4.97 9.86 -20.45
C LEU A 597 4.47 10.80 -19.33
N ASP A 598 4.71 10.42 -18.07
CA ASP A 598 4.34 11.20 -16.88
C ASP A 598 5.07 12.56 -16.86
N VAL A 599 6.36 12.60 -17.20
CA VAL A 599 7.13 13.85 -17.33
C VAL A 599 6.64 14.69 -18.51
N GLY A 600 6.23 14.05 -19.61
CA GLY A 600 5.64 14.73 -20.78
C GLY A 600 4.41 15.56 -20.41
N ILE A 601 3.61 15.13 -19.44
CA ILE A 601 2.46 15.90 -18.93
C ILE A 601 2.92 17.17 -18.19
N VAL A 602 3.98 17.07 -17.38
CA VAL A 602 4.56 18.25 -16.70
C VAL A 602 5.01 19.27 -17.73
N LEU A 603 5.73 18.81 -18.76
CA LEU A 603 6.23 19.67 -19.84
C LEU A 603 5.08 20.27 -20.65
N ALA A 604 4.02 19.52 -20.92
CA ALA A 604 2.83 20.03 -21.62
C ALA A 604 2.10 21.12 -20.81
N VAL A 605 2.07 21.00 -19.48
CA VAL A 605 1.51 22.01 -18.57
C VAL A 605 2.40 23.26 -18.52
N ALA A 606 3.73 23.09 -18.48
CA ALA A 606 4.70 24.17 -18.33
C ALA A 606 5.03 24.92 -19.65
N GLY A 607 5.21 24.19 -20.75
CA GLY A 607 5.79 24.66 -22.01
C GLY A 607 5.00 25.72 -22.77
N MET A 608 3.71 25.89 -22.48
CA MET A 608 2.85 26.92 -23.08
C MET A 608 2.45 28.00 -22.08
N SER A 609 3.26 28.21 -21.04
CA SER A 609 3.21 29.41 -20.19
C SER A 609 4.10 30.54 -20.75
N TYR A 610 4.96 30.21 -21.71
CA TYR A 610 5.96 31.10 -22.32
C TYR A 610 5.71 31.40 -23.82
N LEU A 611 4.73 30.73 -24.44
CA LEU A 611 4.14 31.02 -25.75
C LEU A 611 2.75 31.61 -25.52
#